data_AF-F4S3G5-F1
#
_entry.id   AF-F4S3G5-F1
#
_cell.length_a   1.000
_cell.length_b   1.000
_cell.length_c   1.000
_cell.angle_alpha   90.00
_cell.angle_beta   90.00
_cell.angle_gamma   90.00
#
_symmetry.space_group_name_H-M   'P 1'
#
loop_
_entity.id
_entity.type
_entity.pdbx_description
1 polymer ?
#
loop_
_entity_poly.entity_id
_entity_poly.type
_entity_poly.pdbx_seq_one_letter_code
_entity_poly.pdbx_strand_id
1 'polypeptide(L)'
;MDLAWILMPNRLRVTRSECTYCESYENPRNFGRGRVDAPLRCYHSQERLTNRLASVSVFEIKGHSKQFKMIENSKDIANRDRSYWSTKKLQGHLERLELFGTYARKLYDDQYFLSMMNSLNLILNGESTDSLPLECDLIGQAVDFFEQTDTNLIQKIWVLGLVQRFQMYHPTIDVLSTGSSDGQRIALSRLGLALSLTQRMNLWDPLITSVTFNSAIWIPTDLKKALKRVDLLHHVGKLNQETNQTSQSIFFKEVYDDLLQASCPFEPKKANSLAERCIEGIKIREEKTVEEESMDYISSHLYTFSKSAKNYIKKSLGSQFDSSKKMIKKHFEDIEHQRVRTLKRNQIQHYLQESPDPFIANLLKPFTDEVPVNLDHYKYILDCFEALKTIKYDLDIHRVHDPSSYSSDRRFVISVLYSESPYITGAGNYLASRFRTGNYLLHIAMSNISLGIC
;
A
#
# COMPACT_ATOMS: atom_id res chain seq x y z
N MET A 1 -56.43 -8.64 3.05
CA MET A 1 -56.01 -7.23 3.07
C MET A 1 -55.28 -6.94 1.77
N ASP A 2 -56.06 -6.76 0.70
CA ASP A 2 -56.09 -5.59 -0.20
C ASP A 2 -54.75 -4.85 -0.40
N LEU A 3 -54.17 -4.71 -1.59
CA LEU A 3 -54.76 -4.32 -2.89
C LEU A 3 -53.98 -4.87 -4.09
N ALA A 4 -54.73 -5.25 -5.14
CA ALA A 4 -54.34 -5.40 -6.54
C ALA A 4 -53.87 -4.05 -7.15
N TRP A 5 -53.10 -3.96 -8.25
CA TRP A 5 -53.51 -4.12 -9.66
C TRP A 5 -52.24 -4.09 -10.56
N ILE A 6 -51.98 -5.09 -11.43
CA ILE A 6 -52.26 -5.19 -12.89
C ILE A 6 -51.67 -4.06 -13.79
N LEU A 7 -50.71 -4.44 -14.66
CA LEU A 7 -50.65 -4.25 -16.13
C LEU A 7 -49.21 -4.00 -16.67
N MET A 8 -48.65 -5.02 -17.34
CA MET A 8 -47.91 -4.82 -18.60
C MET A 8 -48.90 -4.41 -19.73
N PRO A 9 -48.51 -4.03 -20.97
CA PRO A 9 -47.17 -3.88 -21.56
C PRO A 9 -46.97 -2.52 -22.29
N ASN A 10 -45.76 -2.18 -22.71
CA ASN A 10 -45.57 -1.57 -24.04
C ASN A 10 -44.13 -1.68 -24.54
N ARG A 11 -44.01 -2.31 -25.72
CA ARG A 11 -42.90 -2.18 -26.64
C ARG A 11 -42.73 -0.70 -26.99
N LEU A 12 -41.53 -0.17 -26.80
CA LEU A 12 -41.07 1.00 -27.55
C LEU A 12 -39.82 0.62 -28.33
N ARG A 13 -40.01 0.57 -29.66
CA ARG A 13 -38.97 0.70 -30.66
C ARG A 13 -38.20 1.98 -30.36
N VAL A 14 -36.90 1.87 -30.16
CA VAL A 14 -36.01 3.03 -30.33
C VAL A 14 -35.63 3.06 -31.81
N THR A 15 -36.19 4.04 -32.49
CA THR A 15 -35.92 4.44 -33.85
C THR A 15 -34.47 4.90 -34.00
N ARG A 16 -33.84 4.47 -35.10
CA ARG A 16 -32.68 5.13 -35.71
C ARG A 16 -32.94 6.63 -35.76
N SER A 17 -32.19 7.42 -34.99
CA SER A 17 -31.99 8.82 -35.26
C SER A 17 -30.81 8.96 -36.21
N GLU A 18 -31.08 9.60 -37.32
CA GLU A 18 -30.19 9.93 -38.41
C GLU A 18 -29.02 10.79 -37.91
N CYS A 19 -27.79 10.31 -38.11
CA CYS A 19 -26.63 11.18 -38.28
C CYS A 19 -26.34 11.24 -39.78
N THR A 20 -27.04 12.15 -40.45
CA THR A 20 -26.69 12.68 -41.77
C THR A 20 -25.61 13.74 -41.55
N TYR A 21 -24.35 13.40 -41.81
CA TYR A 21 -23.34 14.33 -42.36
C TYR A 21 -22.08 13.53 -42.70
N CYS A 22 -21.94 13.18 -43.98
CA CYS A 22 -20.68 12.94 -44.67
C CYS A 22 -21.00 12.85 -46.17
N GLU A 23 -21.14 14.01 -46.80
CA GLU A 23 -21.12 14.12 -48.25
C GLU A 23 -19.70 13.85 -48.77
N SER A 24 -19.67 13.07 -49.85
CA SER A 24 -18.71 13.10 -50.97
C SER A 24 -17.21 13.08 -50.65
N TYR A 25 -16.59 11.92 -50.86
CA TYR A 25 -15.37 11.88 -51.68
C TYR A 25 -15.55 10.86 -52.78
N GLU A 26 -15.74 11.38 -53.99
CA GLU A 26 -15.57 10.65 -55.23
C GLU A 26 -14.13 10.14 -55.34
N ASN A 27 -14.02 9.03 -56.06
CA ASN A 27 -12.81 8.40 -56.58
C ASN A 27 -11.68 9.40 -56.90
N PRO A 28 -10.42 9.03 -56.60
CA PRO A 28 -9.56 8.77 -57.74
C PRO A 28 -8.75 7.48 -57.58
N ARG A 29 -8.89 6.63 -58.60
CA ARG A 29 -7.77 5.83 -59.10
C ARG A 29 -6.58 6.78 -59.30
N ASN A 30 -5.51 6.62 -58.54
CA ASN A 30 -4.14 6.78 -59.02
C ASN A 30 -3.14 6.33 -57.94
N PHE A 31 -2.24 5.43 -58.35
CA PHE A 31 -1.09 4.99 -57.59
C PHE A 31 -0.19 6.19 -57.24
N GLY A 32 0.03 6.41 -55.94
CA GLY A 32 1.05 7.33 -55.44
C GLY A 32 1.35 6.99 -53.98
N ARG A 33 2.61 6.74 -53.66
CA ARG A 33 3.10 6.51 -52.28
C ARG A 33 2.84 7.76 -51.43
N GLY A 34 1.67 7.85 -50.81
CA GLY A 34 1.32 8.84 -49.81
C GLY A 34 1.63 8.31 -48.41
N ARG A 35 2.35 9.10 -47.60
CA ARG A 35 2.60 8.82 -46.18
C ARG A 35 1.27 8.55 -45.46
N VAL A 36 1.23 7.45 -44.74
CA VAL A 36 0.09 7.06 -43.88
C VAL A 36 -0.13 8.14 -42.82
N ASP A 37 -1.37 8.60 -42.69
CA ASP A 37 -1.88 9.50 -41.65
C ASP A 37 -1.80 8.84 -40.26
N ALA A 38 -0.59 8.79 -39.70
CA ALA A 38 -0.33 8.41 -38.31
C ALA A 38 -0.68 9.49 -37.24
N PRO A 39 -0.75 10.82 -37.52
CA PRO A 39 -0.90 11.80 -36.43
C PRO A 39 -2.24 11.73 -35.70
N LEU A 40 -3.35 11.59 -36.42
CA LEU A 40 -4.70 11.78 -35.88
C LEU A 40 -5.12 10.73 -34.84
N ARG A 41 -4.60 9.49 -34.94
CA ARG A 41 -5.02 8.38 -34.07
C ARG A 41 -4.40 8.42 -32.67
N CYS A 42 -3.19 8.97 -32.54
CA CYS A 42 -2.53 9.14 -31.24
C CYS A 42 -3.25 10.17 -30.35
N TYR A 43 -3.96 11.13 -30.97
CA TYR A 43 -4.66 12.19 -30.24
C TYR A 43 -5.87 11.67 -29.46
N HIS A 44 -6.70 10.79 -30.03
CA HIS A 44 -7.91 10.31 -29.35
C HIS A 44 -7.63 9.43 -28.12
N SER A 45 -6.59 8.59 -28.19
CA SER A 45 -6.16 7.79 -27.04
C SER A 45 -5.53 8.64 -25.95
N GLN A 46 -4.77 9.66 -26.33
CA GLN A 46 -4.19 10.61 -25.39
C GLN A 46 -5.26 11.48 -24.75
N GLU A 47 -6.26 11.92 -25.51
CA GLU A 47 -7.43 12.65 -25.02
C GLU A 47 -8.24 11.80 -24.04
N ARG A 48 -8.48 10.52 -24.34
CA ARG A 48 -9.18 9.60 -23.43
C ARG A 48 -8.40 9.37 -22.13
N LEU A 49 -7.08 9.17 -22.20
CA LEU A 49 -6.23 9.08 -21.02
C LEU A 49 -6.24 10.39 -20.21
N THR A 50 -6.18 11.54 -20.89
CA THR A 50 -6.26 12.86 -20.26
C THR A 50 -7.58 13.06 -19.54
N ASN A 51 -8.70 12.73 -20.19
CA ASN A 51 -10.04 12.81 -19.60
C ASN A 51 -10.19 11.86 -18.40
N ARG A 52 -9.64 10.65 -18.49
CA ARG A 52 -9.65 9.70 -17.37
C ARG A 52 -8.82 10.21 -16.20
N LEU A 53 -7.60 10.68 -16.47
CA LEU A 53 -6.75 11.29 -15.47
C LEU A 53 -7.40 12.52 -14.81
N ALA A 54 -8.16 13.31 -15.56
CA ALA A 54 -8.92 14.45 -15.04
C ALA A 54 -10.13 14.04 -14.16
N SER A 55 -10.65 12.82 -14.32
CA SER A 55 -11.77 12.30 -13.51
C SER A 55 -11.36 11.62 -12.20
N VAL A 56 -10.07 11.42 -11.97
CA VAL A 56 -9.55 10.67 -10.81
C VAL A 56 -9.50 11.58 -9.57
N SER A 57 -9.58 11.00 -8.37
CA SER A 57 -9.43 11.75 -7.12
C SER A 57 -8.06 12.42 -7.07
N VAL A 58 -8.05 13.73 -6.78
CA VAL A 58 -6.86 14.52 -6.97
C VAL A 58 -6.29 15.11 -5.67
N PHE A 59 -4.97 14.97 -5.49
CA PHE A 59 -4.20 15.77 -4.54
C PHE A 59 -4.00 17.20 -5.05
N GLU A 60 -4.65 18.16 -4.39
CA GLU A 60 -4.37 19.58 -4.55
C GLU A 60 -3.47 20.08 -3.41
N ILE A 61 -2.47 20.90 -3.75
CA ILE A 61 -1.72 21.70 -2.76
C ILE A 61 -2.67 22.81 -2.27
N LYS A 62 -2.87 22.90 -0.95
CA LYS A 62 -3.93 23.74 -0.38
C LYS A 62 -3.46 25.12 0.08
N GLY A 63 -2.15 25.39 0.10
CA GLY A 63 -1.53 26.65 0.52
C GLY A 63 -0.78 27.41 -0.57
N HIS A 64 -0.32 28.63 -0.24
CA HIS A 64 0.46 29.55 -1.09
C HIS A 64 1.92 29.11 -1.37
N SER A 65 2.24 27.83 -1.18
CA SER A 65 3.62 27.33 -1.33
C SER A 65 4.08 27.42 -2.79
N LYS A 66 5.25 28.05 -2.98
CA LYS A 66 5.91 28.20 -4.27
C LYS A 66 6.24 26.84 -4.85
N GLN A 67 5.56 26.51 -5.94
CA GLN A 67 5.96 25.55 -6.96
C GLN A 67 6.22 24.13 -6.43
N PHE A 68 5.31 23.20 -6.76
CA PHE A 68 5.76 21.88 -7.18
C PHE A 68 6.71 22.13 -8.36
N LYS A 69 8.01 22.27 -8.10
CA LYS A 69 9.01 22.22 -9.15
C LYS A 69 9.02 20.77 -9.63
N MET A 70 8.15 20.47 -10.59
CA MET A 70 8.45 19.39 -11.51
C MET A 70 9.84 19.71 -12.04
N ILE A 71 10.81 18.89 -11.64
CA ILE A 71 12.13 18.98 -12.23
C ILE A 71 11.90 18.66 -13.70
N GLU A 72 12.04 19.67 -14.57
CA GLU A 72 12.01 19.56 -16.03
C GLU A 72 13.19 18.69 -16.51
N ASN A 73 13.24 17.42 -16.13
CA ASN A 73 14.26 16.47 -16.56
C ASN A 73 13.66 15.58 -17.66
N SER A 74 13.32 16.16 -18.81
CA SER A 74 13.10 15.32 -20.00
C SER A 74 13.35 16.00 -21.35
N LYS A 75 13.54 17.32 -21.41
CA LYS A 75 13.75 18.04 -22.68
C LYS A 75 15.08 17.66 -23.37
N ASP A 76 16.10 17.20 -22.64
CA ASP A 76 17.41 16.86 -23.23
C ASP A 76 17.51 15.45 -23.83
N ILE A 77 16.51 14.57 -23.65
CA ILE A 77 16.57 13.20 -24.19
C ILE A 77 15.85 13.12 -25.57
N ALA A 78 15.28 14.22 -26.06
CA ALA A 78 14.31 14.19 -27.16
C ALA A 78 14.90 14.10 -28.58
N ASN A 79 16.22 14.16 -28.79
CA ASN A 79 16.77 14.24 -30.13
C ASN A 79 17.46 12.96 -30.63
N ARG A 80 16.76 12.29 -31.56
CA ARG A 80 17.30 11.60 -32.74
C ARG A 80 18.21 10.38 -32.52
N ASP A 81 17.66 9.32 -31.94
CA ASP A 81 17.97 7.90 -32.31
C ASP A 81 16.99 6.90 -31.65
N ARG A 82 15.82 7.38 -31.22
CA ARG A 82 14.93 6.67 -30.29
C ARG A 82 14.25 5.44 -30.88
N SER A 83 13.87 5.35 -32.16
CA SER A 83 12.79 4.40 -32.54
C SER A 83 13.18 2.91 -32.57
N TYR A 84 14.45 2.55 -32.77
CA TYR A 84 14.87 1.14 -32.89
C TYR A 84 15.64 0.64 -31.65
N TRP A 85 16.42 1.52 -31.00
CA TRP A 85 17.11 1.20 -29.75
C TRP A 85 16.19 1.24 -28.53
N SER A 86 15.12 2.05 -28.55
CA SER A 86 14.12 2.06 -27.48
C SER A 86 13.29 0.78 -27.45
N THR A 87 12.91 0.23 -28.61
CA THR A 87 11.97 -0.89 -28.71
C THR A 87 12.57 -2.19 -28.17
N LYS A 88 13.79 -2.58 -28.57
CA LYS A 88 14.42 -3.82 -28.06
C LYS A 88 14.74 -3.75 -26.56
N LYS A 89 15.18 -2.58 -26.07
CA LYS A 89 15.50 -2.38 -24.64
C LYS A 89 14.24 -2.27 -23.79
N LEU A 90 13.20 -1.58 -24.28
CA LEU A 90 11.89 -1.55 -23.66
C LEU A 90 11.28 -2.95 -23.63
N GLN A 91 11.29 -3.68 -24.75
CA GLN A 91 10.81 -5.07 -24.83
C GLN A 91 11.51 -5.95 -23.79
N GLY A 92 12.84 -5.93 -23.70
CA GLY A 92 13.56 -6.68 -22.67
C GLY A 92 13.25 -6.25 -21.22
N HIS A 93 12.82 -4.99 -21.00
CA HIS A 93 12.29 -4.57 -19.70
C HIS A 93 10.86 -5.04 -19.47
N LEU A 94 9.99 -4.99 -20.49
CA LEU A 94 8.61 -5.43 -20.42
C LEU A 94 8.52 -6.95 -20.22
N GLU A 95 9.39 -7.75 -20.86
CA GLU A 95 9.50 -9.20 -20.65
C GLU A 95 9.89 -9.52 -19.20
N ARG A 96 10.82 -8.76 -18.61
CA ARG A 96 11.18 -8.93 -17.19
C ARG A 96 10.05 -8.49 -16.26
N LEU A 97 9.28 -7.46 -16.63
CA LEU A 97 8.07 -7.07 -15.91
C LEU A 97 7.00 -8.15 -16.01
N GLU A 98 6.80 -8.77 -17.16
CA GLU A 98 5.88 -9.91 -17.34
C GLU A 98 6.26 -11.04 -16.38
N LEU A 99 7.54 -11.44 -16.34
CA LEU A 99 8.01 -12.48 -15.40
C LEU A 99 7.73 -12.11 -13.94
N PHE A 100 8.02 -10.86 -13.55
CA PHE A 100 7.72 -10.38 -12.20
C PHE A 100 6.21 -10.33 -11.91
N GLY A 101 5.40 -9.97 -12.90
CA GLY A 101 3.94 -9.93 -12.79
C GLY A 101 3.33 -11.32 -12.66
N THR A 102 3.86 -12.29 -13.41
CA THR A 102 3.51 -13.71 -13.27
C THR A 102 3.87 -14.25 -11.88
N TYR A 103 4.99 -13.82 -11.30
CA TYR A 103 5.31 -14.11 -9.89
C TYR A 103 4.32 -13.43 -8.93
N ALA A 104 4.06 -12.12 -9.09
CA ALA A 104 3.15 -11.37 -8.23
C ALA A 104 1.72 -11.94 -8.23
N ARG A 105 1.24 -12.40 -9.39
CA ARG A 105 -0.07 -13.05 -9.56
C ARG A 105 -0.19 -14.36 -8.79
N LYS A 106 0.88 -15.17 -8.72
CA LYS A 106 0.86 -16.42 -7.94
C LYS A 106 0.63 -16.17 -6.45
N LEU A 107 1.04 -15.00 -5.96
CA LEU A 107 0.87 -14.61 -4.57
C LEU A 107 -0.51 -14.02 -4.29
N TYR A 108 -1.12 -13.34 -5.27
CA TYR A 108 -2.38 -12.63 -5.09
C TYR A 108 -3.23 -12.67 -6.37
N ASP A 109 -4.46 -13.14 -6.24
CA ASP A 109 -5.44 -13.15 -7.32
C ASP A 109 -6.22 -11.82 -7.34
N ASP A 110 -5.98 -11.00 -8.35
CA ASP A 110 -6.64 -9.71 -8.56
C ASP A 110 -6.99 -9.55 -10.05
N GLN A 111 -8.28 -9.34 -10.33
CA GLN A 111 -8.81 -9.28 -11.69
C GLN A 111 -8.32 -8.05 -12.48
N TYR A 112 -8.11 -6.92 -11.81
CA TYR A 112 -7.57 -5.71 -12.44
C TYR A 112 -6.10 -5.90 -12.79
N PHE A 113 -5.34 -6.52 -11.88
CA PHE A 113 -3.96 -6.90 -12.14
C PHE A 113 -3.84 -7.88 -13.30
N LEU A 114 -4.73 -8.88 -13.38
CA LEU A 114 -4.79 -9.82 -14.49
C LEU A 114 -5.08 -9.14 -15.83
N SER A 115 -6.02 -8.19 -15.86
CA SER A 115 -6.33 -7.40 -17.06
C SER A 115 -5.11 -6.61 -17.56
N MET A 116 -4.35 -6.00 -16.64
CA MET A 116 -3.11 -5.29 -16.99
C MET A 116 -2.05 -6.25 -17.55
N MET A 117 -1.88 -7.42 -16.94
CA MET A 117 -0.96 -8.45 -17.43
C MET A 117 -1.32 -8.94 -18.83
N ASN A 118 -2.61 -9.17 -19.10
CA ASN A 118 -3.07 -9.54 -20.44
C ASN A 118 -2.78 -8.43 -21.46
N SER A 119 -3.03 -7.17 -21.09
CA SER A 119 -2.74 -6.02 -21.95
C SER A 119 -1.23 -5.88 -22.23
N LEU A 120 -0.38 -6.14 -21.23
CA LEU A 120 1.07 -6.18 -21.41
C LEU A 120 1.50 -7.31 -22.37
N ASN A 121 0.90 -8.49 -22.26
CA ASN A 121 1.19 -9.61 -23.16
C ASN A 121 0.81 -9.32 -24.60
N LEU A 122 -0.33 -8.64 -24.84
CA LEU A 122 -0.71 -8.20 -26.20
C LEU A 122 0.32 -7.23 -26.78
N ILE A 123 0.83 -6.29 -25.97
CA ILE A 123 1.91 -5.37 -26.36
C ILE A 123 3.19 -6.14 -26.70
N LEU A 124 3.58 -7.11 -25.87
CA LEU A 124 4.78 -7.93 -26.07
C LEU A 124 4.71 -8.82 -27.31
N ASN A 125 3.53 -9.36 -27.61
CA ASN A 125 3.30 -10.21 -28.78
C ASN A 125 3.15 -9.42 -30.09
N GLY A 126 3.07 -8.07 -30.01
CA GLY A 126 2.81 -7.22 -31.18
C GLY A 126 1.41 -7.42 -31.77
N GLU A 127 0.47 -7.96 -30.98
CA GLU A 127 -0.91 -8.19 -31.39
C GLU A 127 -1.67 -6.85 -31.31
N SER A 128 -1.50 -6.01 -32.32
CA SER A 128 -2.29 -4.78 -32.45
C SER A 128 -3.62 -5.10 -33.11
N THR A 129 -4.67 -5.28 -32.29
CA THR A 129 -6.04 -5.16 -32.78
C THR A 129 -6.38 -3.68 -32.94
N ASP A 130 -6.60 -3.26 -34.18
CA ASP A 130 -6.98 -1.90 -34.58
C ASP A 130 -8.01 -1.26 -33.62
N SER A 131 -7.62 -0.27 -32.80
CA SER A 131 -8.42 0.93 -32.47
C SER A 131 -7.86 1.85 -31.35
N LEU A 132 -6.94 1.41 -30.48
CA LEU A 132 -6.24 2.28 -29.51
C LEU A 132 -4.79 1.81 -29.29
N PRO A 133 -3.83 2.69 -28.93
CA PRO A 133 -2.54 2.25 -28.42
C PRO A 133 -2.78 1.53 -27.09
N LEU A 134 -2.58 0.21 -27.10
CA LEU A 134 -2.71 -0.67 -25.93
C LEU A 134 -1.95 -0.15 -24.71
N GLU A 135 -0.87 0.60 -24.94
CA GLU A 135 -0.09 1.27 -23.90
C GLU A 135 -0.93 2.30 -23.13
N CYS A 136 -1.73 3.12 -23.81
CA CYS A 136 -2.59 4.11 -23.15
C CYS A 136 -3.67 3.44 -22.31
N ASP A 137 -4.26 2.35 -22.81
CA ASP A 137 -5.26 1.58 -22.08
C ASP A 137 -4.64 0.86 -20.88
N LEU A 138 -3.43 0.33 -21.00
CA LEU A 138 -2.67 -0.27 -19.89
C LEU A 138 -2.35 0.76 -18.81
N ILE A 139 -1.94 1.99 -19.19
CA ILE A 139 -1.73 3.08 -18.23
C ILE A 139 -3.04 3.51 -17.59
N GLY A 140 -4.14 3.56 -18.33
CA GLY A 140 -5.47 3.81 -17.77
C GLY A 140 -5.88 2.76 -16.73
N GLN A 141 -5.61 1.47 -17.00
CA GLN A 141 -5.82 0.39 -16.03
C GLN A 141 -4.91 0.53 -14.81
N ALA A 142 -3.66 0.95 -14.99
CA ALA A 142 -2.73 1.22 -13.89
C ALA A 142 -3.21 2.34 -12.96
N VAL A 143 -3.80 3.40 -13.52
CA VAL A 143 -4.43 4.48 -12.76
C VAL A 143 -5.58 3.93 -11.91
N ASP A 144 -6.52 3.22 -12.54
CA ASP A 144 -7.66 2.62 -11.84
C ASP A 144 -7.24 1.65 -10.73
N PHE A 145 -6.21 0.83 -10.99
CA PHE A 145 -5.64 -0.08 -10.00
C PHE A 145 -5.13 0.68 -8.78
N PHE A 146 -4.48 1.83 -8.97
CA PHE A 146 -3.97 2.65 -7.87
C PHE A 146 -5.06 3.34 -7.06
N GLU A 147 -6.23 3.61 -7.64
CA GLU A 147 -7.36 4.20 -6.91
C GLU A 147 -8.02 3.22 -5.95
N GLN A 148 -7.82 1.91 -6.12
CA GLN A 148 -8.34 0.90 -5.20
C GLN A 148 -7.62 0.93 -3.84
N THR A 149 -8.38 0.80 -2.75
CA THR A 149 -7.86 0.90 -1.38
C THR A 149 -7.02 -0.32 -0.98
N ASP A 150 -7.42 -1.51 -1.42
CA ASP A 150 -6.97 -2.80 -0.88
C ASP A 150 -5.93 -3.52 -1.76
N THR A 151 -5.27 -2.80 -2.66
CA THR A 151 -4.30 -3.40 -3.58
C THR A 151 -3.01 -3.82 -2.90
N ASN A 152 -2.50 -4.98 -3.30
CA ASN A 152 -1.31 -5.57 -2.69
C ASN A 152 -0.05 -4.73 -2.97
N LEU A 153 0.83 -4.63 -1.98
CA LEU A 153 2.08 -3.87 -2.09
C LEU A 153 2.96 -4.34 -3.26
N ILE A 154 3.05 -5.65 -3.49
CA ILE A 154 3.87 -6.23 -4.56
C ILE A 154 3.32 -5.83 -5.93
N GLN A 155 2.00 -5.91 -6.11
CA GLN A 155 1.33 -5.48 -7.33
C GLN A 155 1.45 -3.96 -7.54
N LYS A 156 1.33 -3.13 -6.49
CA LYS A 156 1.59 -1.68 -6.57
C LYS A 156 2.99 -1.38 -7.08
N ILE A 157 4.00 -2.10 -6.59
CA ILE A 157 5.40 -1.93 -7.04
C ILE A 157 5.56 -2.35 -8.50
N TRP A 158 4.92 -3.46 -8.91
CA TRP A 158 4.89 -3.90 -10.31
C TRP A 158 4.34 -2.79 -11.22
N VAL A 159 3.17 -2.25 -10.87
CA VAL A 159 2.50 -1.20 -11.64
C VAL A 159 3.35 0.06 -11.71
N LEU A 160 3.99 0.47 -10.60
CA LEU A 160 4.90 1.62 -10.63
C LEU A 160 6.11 1.39 -11.52
N GLY A 161 6.73 0.20 -11.44
CA GLY A 161 7.84 -0.16 -12.32
C GLY A 161 7.43 -0.12 -13.79
N LEU A 162 6.25 -0.66 -14.12
CA LEU A 162 5.66 -0.61 -15.46
C LEU A 162 5.48 0.82 -15.96
N VAL A 163 4.79 1.66 -15.19
CA VAL A 163 4.50 3.04 -15.58
C VAL A 163 5.78 3.87 -15.69
N GLN A 164 6.72 3.73 -14.76
CA GLN A 164 8.03 4.39 -14.85
C GLN A 164 8.77 4.02 -16.14
N ARG A 165 8.70 2.75 -16.57
CA ARG A 165 9.29 2.34 -17.85
C ARG A 165 8.57 2.99 -19.02
N PHE A 166 7.25 2.93 -19.08
CA PHE A 166 6.53 3.63 -20.15
C PHE A 166 6.87 5.12 -20.20
N GLN A 167 6.96 5.82 -19.07
CA GLN A 167 7.35 7.23 -19.01
C GLN A 167 8.78 7.50 -19.53
N MET A 168 9.72 6.59 -19.26
CA MET A 168 11.11 6.72 -19.76
C MET A 168 11.20 6.63 -21.29
N TYR A 169 10.34 5.84 -21.92
CA TYR A 169 10.38 5.58 -23.37
C TYR A 169 9.35 6.39 -24.17
N HIS A 170 8.24 6.75 -23.53
CA HIS A 170 7.14 7.54 -24.08
C HIS A 170 6.89 8.76 -23.18
N PRO A 171 7.72 9.82 -23.25
CA PRO A 171 7.56 11.00 -22.41
C PRO A 171 6.26 11.78 -22.66
N THR A 172 5.52 11.46 -23.72
CA THR A 172 4.17 11.98 -23.96
C THR A 172 3.13 11.38 -23.00
N ILE A 173 3.41 10.22 -22.40
CA ILE A 173 2.60 9.61 -21.35
C ILE A 173 3.02 10.23 -20.02
N ASP A 174 2.66 11.48 -19.77
CA ASP A 174 2.97 12.15 -18.51
C ASP A 174 1.83 12.01 -17.49
N VAL A 175 1.86 10.92 -16.71
CA VAL A 175 0.93 10.67 -15.59
C VAL A 175 1.12 11.67 -14.44
N LEU A 176 2.20 12.45 -14.43
CA LEU A 176 2.46 13.47 -13.41
C LEU A 176 1.86 14.84 -13.77
N SER A 177 1.64 15.10 -15.05
CA SER A 177 1.11 16.38 -15.55
C SER A 177 -0.38 16.29 -15.82
N THR A 178 -1.16 16.08 -14.77
CA THR A 178 -2.61 16.16 -14.81
C THR A 178 -3.01 17.56 -14.39
N GLY A 179 -2.84 18.53 -15.31
CA GLY A 179 -3.10 19.93 -15.03
C GLY A 179 -3.30 20.77 -16.30
N SER A 180 -4.45 21.45 -16.34
CA SER A 180 -4.92 22.42 -17.33
C SER A 180 -3.85 23.44 -17.77
N SER A 181 -3.94 23.90 -19.02
CA SER A 181 -3.13 24.99 -19.61
C SER A 181 -3.19 26.32 -18.84
N ASP A 182 -4.12 26.45 -17.89
CA ASP A 182 -4.35 27.68 -17.13
C ASP A 182 -3.66 27.68 -15.77
N GLY A 183 -2.33 27.51 -15.70
CA GLY A 183 -1.45 28.02 -14.64
C GLY A 183 -1.78 27.77 -13.15
N GLN A 184 -2.83 27.02 -12.81
CA GLN A 184 -3.36 26.86 -11.46
C GLN A 184 -3.59 25.38 -11.20
N ARG A 185 -2.73 24.85 -10.32
CA ARG A 185 -2.84 23.56 -9.62
C ARG A 185 -2.61 22.34 -10.53
N ILE A 186 -1.42 21.75 -10.40
CA ILE A 186 -1.19 20.38 -10.87
C ILE A 186 -1.90 19.47 -9.89
N ALA A 187 -2.93 18.83 -10.41
CA ALA A 187 -3.81 18.00 -9.67
C ALA A 187 -3.22 16.58 -9.78
N LEU A 188 -2.60 15.98 -8.74
CA LEU A 188 -1.99 14.63 -8.87
C LEU A 188 -2.97 13.48 -8.59
N SER A 189 -3.03 12.47 -9.47
CA SER A 189 -3.67 11.17 -9.17
C SER A 189 -2.88 10.39 -8.10
N ARG A 190 -3.45 9.32 -7.52
CA ARG A 190 -2.74 8.46 -6.55
C ARG A 190 -1.52 7.78 -7.15
N LEU A 191 -1.62 7.33 -8.41
CA LEU A 191 -0.48 6.84 -9.18
C LEU A 191 0.56 7.95 -9.42
N GLY A 192 0.12 9.15 -9.81
CA GLY A 192 1.01 10.29 -10.04
C GLY A 192 1.78 10.70 -8.78
N LEU A 193 1.10 10.74 -7.62
CA LEU A 193 1.76 10.99 -6.34
C LEU A 193 2.76 9.89 -5.97
N ALA A 194 2.40 8.62 -6.18
CA ALA A 194 3.31 7.50 -5.94
C ALA A 194 4.57 7.57 -6.83
N LEU A 195 4.40 7.91 -8.11
CA LEU A 195 5.51 8.12 -9.05
C LEU A 195 6.40 9.29 -8.62
N SER A 196 5.81 10.42 -8.22
CA SER A 196 6.54 11.59 -7.73
C SER A 196 7.40 11.27 -6.50
N LEU A 197 6.83 10.57 -5.51
CA LEU A 197 7.53 10.20 -4.28
C LEU A 197 8.61 9.12 -4.50
N THR A 198 8.52 8.34 -5.58
CA THR A 198 9.43 7.23 -5.88
C THR A 198 10.33 7.47 -7.09
N GLN A 199 10.29 8.66 -7.70
CA GLN A 199 10.97 8.98 -8.97
C GLN A 199 12.48 8.72 -8.93
N ARG A 200 13.12 8.90 -7.77
CA ARG A 200 14.56 8.71 -7.57
C ARG A 200 14.92 7.32 -7.05
N MET A 201 13.94 6.45 -6.83
CA MET A 201 14.16 5.11 -6.32
C MET A 201 14.38 4.16 -7.49
N ASN A 202 15.40 3.30 -7.38
CA ASN A 202 15.55 2.21 -8.33
C ASN A 202 14.53 1.11 -8.00
N LEU A 203 13.35 1.20 -8.61
CA LEU A 203 12.33 0.16 -8.48
C LEU A 203 12.70 -1.12 -9.23
N TRP A 204 13.73 -1.10 -10.08
CA TRP A 204 13.98 -2.17 -11.03
C TRP A 204 14.89 -3.28 -10.49
N ASP A 205 16.00 -2.90 -9.88
CA ASP A 205 16.96 -3.86 -9.35
C ASP A 205 16.33 -4.80 -8.30
N PRO A 206 15.48 -4.30 -7.37
CA PRO A 206 14.78 -5.17 -6.42
C PRO A 206 13.84 -6.17 -7.12
N LEU A 207 13.17 -5.75 -8.20
CA LEU A 207 12.24 -6.60 -8.94
C LEU A 207 12.96 -7.72 -9.69
N ILE A 208 14.03 -7.40 -10.41
CA ILE A 208 14.82 -8.40 -11.13
C ILE A 208 15.44 -9.40 -10.16
N THR A 209 16.02 -8.91 -9.07
CA THR A 209 16.70 -9.77 -8.09
C THR A 209 15.71 -10.75 -7.46
N SER A 210 14.47 -10.32 -7.19
CA SER A 210 13.46 -11.19 -6.59
C SER A 210 13.05 -12.34 -7.53
N VAL A 211 12.89 -12.06 -8.83
CA VAL A 211 12.50 -13.08 -9.83
C VAL A 211 13.65 -14.06 -10.10
N THR A 212 14.86 -13.55 -10.29
CA THR A 212 16.02 -14.37 -10.71
C THR A 212 16.45 -15.38 -9.65
N PHE A 213 16.30 -15.04 -8.36
CA PHE A 213 16.74 -15.90 -7.26
C PHE A 213 15.61 -16.70 -6.60
N ASN A 214 14.38 -16.63 -7.13
CA ASN A 214 13.17 -17.20 -6.51
C ASN A 214 13.11 -16.90 -4.99
N SER A 215 13.55 -15.70 -4.62
CA SER A 215 13.75 -15.30 -3.24
C SER A 215 12.54 -14.48 -2.78
N ALA A 216 12.34 -14.41 -1.46
CA ALA A 216 11.34 -13.52 -0.89
C ALA A 216 11.57 -12.09 -1.42
N ILE A 217 10.53 -11.46 -1.97
CA ILE A 217 10.67 -10.12 -2.57
C ILE A 217 11.22 -9.17 -1.52
N TRP A 218 12.45 -8.71 -1.75
CA TRP A 218 13.04 -7.68 -0.93
C TRP A 218 12.54 -6.32 -1.40
N ILE A 219 11.67 -5.70 -0.60
CA ILE A 219 11.13 -4.37 -0.86
C ILE A 219 11.94 -3.35 -0.06
N PRO A 220 12.59 -2.37 -0.70
CA PRO A 220 13.30 -1.31 0.02
C PRO A 220 12.38 -0.63 1.04
N THR A 221 12.87 -0.44 2.26
CA THR A 221 12.09 0.15 3.34
C THR A 221 11.54 1.53 2.96
N ASP A 222 12.30 2.34 2.23
CA ASP A 222 11.87 3.68 1.84
C ASP A 222 10.78 3.67 0.77
N LEU A 223 10.78 2.68 -0.13
CA LEU A 223 9.68 2.45 -1.07
C LEU A 223 8.38 2.12 -0.33
N LYS A 224 8.46 1.23 0.66
CA LYS A 224 7.31 0.89 1.51
C LYS A 224 6.78 2.13 2.26
N LYS A 225 7.66 2.99 2.78
CA LYS A 225 7.28 4.26 3.42
C LYS A 225 6.60 5.22 2.44
N ALA A 226 7.15 5.38 1.23
CA ALA A 226 6.57 6.23 0.19
C ALA A 226 5.13 5.82 -0.12
N LEU A 227 4.90 4.53 -0.36
CA LEU A 227 3.56 4.02 -0.69
C LEU A 227 2.59 4.12 0.48
N LYS A 228 3.05 3.90 1.71
CA LYS A 228 2.21 4.13 2.90
C LYS A 228 1.85 5.60 3.11
N ARG A 229 2.71 6.53 2.66
CA ARG A 229 2.41 7.96 2.68
C ARG A 229 1.40 8.35 1.61
N VAL A 230 1.46 7.72 0.43
CA VAL A 230 0.41 7.87 -0.62
C VAL A 230 -0.94 7.40 -0.07
N ASP A 231 -0.99 6.23 0.56
CA ASP A 231 -2.21 5.69 1.16
C ASP A 231 -2.77 6.65 2.24
N LEU A 232 -1.90 7.19 3.10
CA LEU A 232 -2.27 8.19 4.12
C LEU A 232 -2.85 9.45 3.49
N LEU A 233 -2.14 10.06 2.53
CA LEU A 233 -2.57 11.29 1.90
C LEU A 233 -3.93 11.10 1.22
N HIS A 234 -4.12 9.97 0.53
CA HIS A 234 -5.41 9.63 -0.10
C HIS A 234 -6.53 9.55 0.94
N HIS A 235 -6.30 8.83 2.04
CA HIS A 235 -7.27 8.67 3.12
C HIS A 235 -7.65 10.02 3.74
N VAL A 236 -6.65 10.85 4.09
CA VAL A 236 -6.87 12.20 4.62
C VAL A 236 -7.60 13.08 3.60
N GLY A 237 -7.24 12.99 2.31
CA GLY A 237 -7.92 13.71 1.23
C GLY A 237 -9.40 13.34 1.14
N LYS A 238 -9.72 12.05 1.18
CA LYS A 238 -11.08 11.51 1.11
C LYS A 238 -11.93 11.93 2.30
N LEU A 239 -11.43 11.77 3.53
CA LEU A 239 -12.13 12.20 4.76
C LEU A 239 -12.54 13.69 4.69
N ASN A 240 -11.63 14.51 4.17
CA ASN A 240 -11.86 15.94 4.01
C ASN A 240 -12.84 16.30 2.88
N GLN A 241 -12.99 15.46 1.86
CA GLN A 241 -13.96 15.68 0.78
C GLN A 241 -15.37 15.24 1.19
N GLU A 242 -15.49 14.07 1.81
CA GLU A 242 -16.79 13.46 2.17
C GLU A 242 -17.59 14.30 3.17
N THR A 243 -16.90 15.06 4.01
CA THR A 243 -17.52 15.74 5.13
C THR A 243 -18.13 17.09 4.76
N ASN A 244 -17.85 17.67 3.57
CA ASN A 244 -18.37 18.96 3.09
C ASN A 244 -18.31 20.11 4.14
N GLN A 245 -17.55 19.94 5.22
CA GLN A 245 -17.63 20.75 6.43
C GLN A 245 -16.42 21.67 6.49
N THR A 246 -16.73 22.95 6.73
CA THR A 246 -15.88 24.03 7.24
C THR A 246 -14.56 24.27 6.51
N SER A 247 -14.24 25.54 6.30
CA SER A 247 -12.90 25.92 5.82
C SER A 247 -11.82 25.28 6.71
N GLN A 248 -11.05 24.36 6.13
CA GLN A 248 -9.89 23.75 6.79
C GLN A 248 -8.99 24.82 7.41
N SER A 249 -8.51 24.57 8.62
CA SER A 249 -7.63 25.52 9.29
C SER A 249 -6.35 25.74 8.47
N ILE A 250 -5.78 26.95 8.54
CA ILE A 250 -4.50 27.26 7.89
C ILE A 250 -3.42 26.30 8.41
N PHE A 251 -3.45 26.03 9.72
CA PHE A 251 -2.53 25.11 10.39
C PHE A 251 -2.55 23.71 9.78
N PHE A 252 -3.73 23.12 9.58
CA PHE A 252 -3.84 21.80 8.98
C PHE A 252 -3.40 21.79 7.52
N LYS A 253 -3.74 22.82 6.74
CA LYS A 253 -3.29 22.93 5.35
C LYS A 253 -1.77 22.94 5.25
N GLU A 254 -1.08 23.64 6.15
CA GLU A 254 0.39 23.67 6.19
C GLU A 254 0.98 22.29 6.54
N VAL A 255 0.41 21.57 7.50
CA VAL A 255 0.85 20.21 7.85
C VAL A 255 0.65 19.25 6.67
N TYR A 256 -0.53 19.32 6.03
CA TYR A 256 -0.86 18.50 4.87
C TYR A 256 0.06 18.80 3.68
N ASP A 257 0.30 20.07 3.36
CA ASP A 257 1.18 20.48 2.26
C ASP A 257 2.64 20.07 2.53
N ASP A 258 3.12 20.20 3.76
CA ASP A 258 4.45 19.72 4.12
C ASP A 258 4.57 18.20 4.01
N LEU A 259 3.51 17.49 4.40
CA LEU A 259 3.39 16.05 4.22
C LEU A 259 3.23 15.69 2.74
N LEU A 260 2.74 16.55 1.86
CA LEU A 260 2.67 16.27 0.42
C LEU A 260 4.03 16.51 -0.24
N GLN A 261 4.73 17.59 0.14
CA GLN A 261 5.95 18.09 -0.52
C GLN A 261 7.27 17.52 0.03
N ALA A 262 7.26 16.89 1.21
CA ALA A 262 8.49 16.34 1.79
C ALA A 262 9.13 15.27 0.89
N SER A 263 10.46 15.17 0.92
CA SER A 263 11.21 14.07 0.29
C SER A 263 10.88 12.71 0.92
N CYS A 264 11.14 11.63 0.18
CA CYS A 264 11.12 10.27 0.71
C CYS A 264 12.50 9.62 0.51
N PRO A 265 13.19 9.18 1.59
CA PRO A 265 12.77 9.26 3.00
C PRO A 265 12.71 10.70 3.55
N PHE A 266 11.97 10.90 4.64
CA PHE A 266 11.92 12.20 5.32
C PHE A 266 13.30 12.60 5.84
N GLU A 267 13.67 13.87 5.63
CA GLU A 267 14.77 14.46 6.36
C GLU A 267 14.47 14.52 7.86
N PRO A 268 15.41 14.14 8.75
CA PRO A 268 15.18 14.10 10.19
C PRO A 268 14.62 15.40 10.79
N LYS A 269 15.13 16.56 10.34
CA LYS A 269 14.66 17.87 10.80
C LYS A 269 13.20 18.12 10.40
N LYS A 270 12.84 17.83 9.15
CA LYS A 270 11.46 18.01 8.64
C LYS A 270 10.51 17.02 9.31
N ALA A 271 10.93 15.78 9.53
CA ALA A 271 10.15 14.79 10.28
C ALA A 271 9.84 15.23 11.72
N ASN A 272 10.85 15.76 12.43
CA ASN A 272 10.67 16.23 13.81
C ASN A 272 9.74 17.44 13.88
N SER A 273 9.91 18.42 12.99
CA SER A 273 9.03 19.60 12.92
C SER A 273 7.59 19.25 12.55
N LEU A 274 7.38 18.28 11.66
CA LEU A 274 6.05 17.75 11.38
C LEU A 274 5.46 17.03 12.60
N ALA A 275 6.25 16.22 13.31
CA ALA A 275 5.80 15.52 14.51
C ALA A 275 5.42 16.48 15.63
N GLU A 276 6.18 17.55 15.84
CA GLU A 276 5.89 18.61 16.81
C GLU A 276 4.54 19.27 16.54
N ARG A 277 4.31 19.74 15.31
CA ARG A 277 3.01 20.30 14.89
C ARG A 277 1.87 19.29 15.03
N CYS A 278 2.13 18.02 14.72
CA CYS A 278 1.12 16.98 14.91
C CYS A 278 0.76 16.81 16.40
N ILE A 279 1.75 16.78 17.30
CA ILE A 279 1.51 16.70 18.74
C ILE A 279 0.67 17.88 19.23
N GLU A 280 0.94 19.10 18.75
CA GLU A 280 0.17 20.30 19.10
C GLU A 280 -1.27 20.24 18.57
N GLY A 281 -1.48 19.61 17.41
CA GLY A 281 -2.80 19.46 16.79
C GLY A 281 -3.64 18.29 17.32
N ILE A 282 -3.04 17.33 18.02
CA ILE A 282 -3.77 16.19 18.59
C ILE A 282 -4.63 16.67 19.76
N LYS A 283 -5.95 16.48 19.64
CA LYS A 283 -6.88 16.62 20.76
C LYS A 283 -7.44 15.25 21.14
N ILE A 284 -7.26 14.89 22.41
CA ILE A 284 -7.73 13.62 22.96
C ILE A 284 -9.09 13.85 23.61
N ARG A 285 -10.13 13.62 22.81
CA ARG A 285 -11.55 13.67 23.19
C ARG A 285 -12.32 12.65 22.36
N GLU A 286 -13.49 12.24 22.85
CA GLU A 286 -14.33 11.23 22.18
C GLU A 286 -14.84 11.73 20.83
N GLU A 287 -15.32 12.98 20.76
CA GLU A 287 -15.79 13.59 19.52
C GLU A 287 -14.66 14.40 18.87
N LYS A 288 -14.03 13.81 17.85
CA LYS A 288 -13.00 14.46 17.04
C LYS A 288 -13.63 15.13 15.82
N THR A 289 -13.11 16.30 15.45
CA THR A 289 -13.37 16.85 14.11
C THR A 289 -12.62 16.03 13.06
N VAL A 290 -13.02 16.13 11.79
CA VAL A 290 -12.33 15.50 10.65
C VAL A 290 -10.86 15.92 10.57
N GLU A 291 -10.58 17.18 10.90
CA GLU A 291 -9.22 17.71 10.98
C GLU A 291 -8.42 17.04 12.10
N GLU A 292 -9.02 16.88 13.29
CA GLU A 292 -8.38 16.21 14.43
C GLU A 292 -8.14 14.72 14.14
N GLU A 293 -9.08 14.05 13.48
CA GLU A 293 -8.91 12.67 13.03
C GLU A 293 -7.82 12.55 11.97
N SER A 294 -7.77 13.46 11.01
CA SER A 294 -6.71 13.54 10.00
C SER A 294 -5.33 13.73 10.64
N MET A 295 -5.23 14.62 11.64
CA MET A 295 -4.00 14.87 12.39
C MET A 295 -3.55 13.63 13.16
N ASP A 296 -4.49 12.87 13.73
CA ASP A 296 -4.23 11.59 14.36
C ASP A 296 -3.59 10.59 13.38
N TYR A 297 -4.21 10.39 12.20
CA TYR A 297 -3.64 9.51 11.16
C TYR A 297 -2.24 9.93 10.71
N ILE A 298 -2.01 11.24 10.52
CA ILE A 298 -0.69 11.76 10.14
C ILE A 298 0.34 11.48 11.24
N SER A 299 -0.02 11.74 12.50
CA SER A 299 0.87 11.53 13.64
C SER A 299 1.21 10.04 13.83
N SER A 300 0.22 9.16 13.69
CA SER A 300 0.35 7.71 13.72
C SER A 300 1.29 7.20 12.63
N HIS A 301 1.17 7.75 11.42
CA HIS A 301 2.06 7.43 10.31
C HIS A 301 3.50 7.86 10.59
N LEU A 302 3.71 9.11 11.03
CA LEU A 302 5.04 9.63 11.36
C LEU A 302 5.69 8.79 12.46
N TYR A 303 4.95 8.46 13.52
CA TYR A 303 5.43 7.61 14.61
C TYR A 303 5.81 6.20 14.12
N THR A 304 5.03 5.63 13.21
CA THR A 304 5.22 4.27 12.71
C THR A 304 6.38 4.14 11.71
N PHE A 305 6.50 5.11 10.80
CA PHE A 305 7.35 5.00 9.62
C PHE A 305 8.58 5.93 9.63
N SER A 306 8.65 6.90 10.54
CA SER A 306 9.80 7.80 10.69
C SER A 306 10.49 7.60 12.04
N LYS A 307 11.68 7.00 12.01
CA LYS A 307 12.51 6.80 13.22
C LYS A 307 12.83 8.11 13.93
N SER A 308 13.15 9.16 13.17
CA SER A 308 13.42 10.49 13.72
C SER A 308 12.21 11.06 14.46
N ALA A 309 11.03 11.02 13.83
CA ALA A 309 9.78 11.48 14.45
C ALA A 309 9.45 10.66 15.71
N LYS A 310 9.55 9.32 15.65
CA LYS A 310 9.33 8.42 16.80
C LYS A 310 10.24 8.78 17.99
N ASN A 311 11.53 8.99 17.73
CA ASN A 311 12.50 9.34 18.77
C ASN A 311 12.23 10.74 19.34
N TYR A 312 11.85 11.70 18.49
CA TYR A 312 11.43 13.02 18.93
C TYR A 312 10.20 12.93 19.83
N ILE A 313 9.14 12.23 19.42
CA ILE A 313 7.89 12.05 20.19
C ILE A 313 8.18 11.40 21.55
N LYS A 314 8.99 10.34 21.59
CA LYS A 314 9.40 9.69 22.86
C LYS A 314 10.15 10.63 23.79
N LYS A 315 11.03 11.48 23.24
CA LYS A 315 11.80 12.45 24.01
C LYS A 315 10.93 13.60 24.51
N SER A 316 10.07 14.15 23.66
CA SER A 316 9.20 15.29 24.00
C SER A 316 8.13 14.93 25.05
N LEU A 317 7.71 13.66 25.09
CA LEU A 317 6.74 13.13 26.05
C LEU A 317 7.41 12.42 27.26
N GLY A 318 8.75 12.42 27.35
CA GLY A 318 9.51 11.65 28.35
C GLY A 318 9.74 12.34 29.70
N SER A 319 9.47 13.64 29.84
CA SER A 319 9.71 14.42 31.07
C SER A 319 8.47 14.54 31.96
N GLN A 320 8.69 14.67 33.28
CA GLN A 320 7.66 14.75 34.33
C GLN A 320 6.70 15.95 34.15
N PHE A 321 5.62 15.83 33.37
CA PHE A 321 4.62 16.91 33.26
C PHE A 321 3.20 16.45 32.89
N ASP A 322 2.27 17.35 33.26
CA ASP A 322 0.88 17.62 32.89
C ASP A 322 -0.04 16.48 32.41
N SER A 323 -1.29 16.52 32.86
CA SER A 323 -2.33 15.52 32.57
C SER A 323 -2.56 15.30 31.07
N SER A 324 -2.49 16.38 30.28
CA SER A 324 -2.64 16.37 28.81
C SER A 324 -1.52 15.58 28.12
N LYS A 325 -0.25 15.81 28.50
CA LYS A 325 0.90 15.09 27.95
C LYS A 325 0.87 13.60 28.29
N LYS A 326 0.34 13.23 29.45
CA LYS A 326 0.11 11.82 29.81
C LYS A 326 -0.88 11.13 28.86
N MET A 327 -1.97 11.81 28.50
CA MET A 327 -2.93 11.26 27.53
C MET A 327 -2.30 11.09 26.15
N ILE A 328 -1.53 12.08 25.67
CA ILE A 328 -0.83 12.01 24.37
C ILE A 328 0.21 10.89 24.37
N LYS A 329 0.95 10.73 25.47
CA LYS A 329 1.88 9.61 25.64
C LYS A 329 1.15 8.27 25.54
N LYS A 330 0.05 8.10 26.27
CA LYS A 330 -0.76 6.88 26.23
C LYS A 330 -1.25 6.59 24.81
N HIS A 331 -1.72 7.60 24.09
CA HIS A 331 -2.16 7.46 22.70
C HIS A 331 -1.06 6.89 21.78
N PHE A 332 0.19 7.38 21.87
CA PHE A 332 1.30 6.81 21.09
C PHE A 332 1.76 5.43 21.58
N GLU A 333 1.62 5.14 22.87
CA GLU A 333 1.84 3.78 23.41
C GLU A 333 0.80 2.80 22.87
N ASP A 334 -0.47 3.22 22.76
CA ASP A 334 -1.57 2.44 22.19
C ASP A 334 -1.34 2.16 20.69
N ILE A 335 -0.83 3.13 19.93
CA ILE A 335 -0.44 2.94 18.52
C ILE A 335 0.65 1.87 18.38
N GLU A 336 1.72 1.96 19.18
CA GLU A 336 2.80 0.96 19.15
C GLU A 336 2.27 -0.42 19.52
N HIS A 337 1.42 -0.48 20.54
CA HIS A 337 0.80 -1.70 21.03
C HIS A 337 -0.07 -2.36 19.96
N GLN A 338 -0.98 -1.61 19.32
CA GLN A 338 -1.82 -2.13 18.23
C GLN A 338 -0.97 -2.64 17.06
N ARG A 339 0.12 -1.94 16.72
CA ARG A 339 1.04 -2.37 15.67
C ARG A 339 1.70 -3.72 15.98
N VAL A 340 2.23 -3.88 17.20
CA VAL A 340 2.86 -5.13 17.63
C VAL A 340 1.84 -6.27 17.59
N ARG A 341 0.63 -6.04 18.10
CA ARG A 341 -0.46 -7.02 18.05
C ARG A 341 -0.83 -7.44 16.63
N THR A 342 -1.03 -6.49 15.72
CA THR A 342 -1.36 -6.83 14.32
C THR A 342 -0.26 -7.64 13.66
N LEU A 343 1.01 -7.28 13.88
CA LEU A 343 2.14 -8.04 13.34
C LEU A 343 2.17 -9.47 13.91
N LYS A 344 1.88 -9.63 15.20
CA LYS A 344 1.82 -10.94 15.85
C LYS A 344 0.62 -11.77 15.38
N ARG A 345 -0.56 -11.16 15.25
CA ARG A 345 -1.74 -11.79 14.66
C ARG A 345 -1.45 -12.35 13.26
N ASN A 346 -0.80 -11.56 12.40
CA ASN A 346 -0.44 -12.02 11.06
C ASN A 346 0.56 -13.18 11.09
N GLN A 347 1.53 -13.16 12.02
CA GLN A 347 2.46 -14.29 12.21
C GLN A 347 1.73 -15.56 12.67
N ILE A 348 0.78 -15.42 13.60
CA ILE A 348 -0.03 -16.53 14.09
C ILE A 348 -0.93 -17.07 12.97
N GLN A 349 -1.60 -16.20 12.22
CA GLN A 349 -2.45 -16.61 11.10
C GLN A 349 -1.66 -17.35 10.03
N HIS A 350 -0.48 -16.85 9.65
CA HIS A 350 0.41 -17.56 8.73
C HIS A 350 0.79 -18.94 9.26
N TYR A 351 1.23 -19.00 10.52
CA TYR A 351 1.55 -20.27 11.18
C TYR A 351 0.36 -21.25 11.19
N LEU A 352 -0.86 -20.76 11.41
CA LEU A 352 -2.10 -21.56 11.35
C LEU A 352 -2.44 -22.07 9.94
N GLN A 353 -2.03 -21.36 8.89
CA GLN A 353 -2.24 -21.76 7.49
C GLN A 353 -1.26 -22.85 7.04
N GLU A 354 -0.09 -22.97 7.67
CA GLU A 354 0.91 -24.01 7.38
C GLU A 354 0.50 -25.41 7.91
N SER A 355 -0.76 -25.59 8.29
CA SER A 355 -1.31 -26.83 8.87
C SER A 355 -0.54 -27.29 10.12
N PRO A 356 -0.45 -26.46 11.17
CA PRO A 356 0.19 -26.86 12.40
C PRO A 356 -0.65 -27.93 13.10
N ASP A 357 -0.04 -28.55 14.11
CA ASP A 357 -0.72 -29.46 15.00
C ASP A 357 -2.08 -28.90 15.49
N PRO A 358 -3.20 -29.65 15.38
CA PRO A 358 -4.53 -29.14 15.74
C PRO A 358 -4.65 -28.70 17.20
N PHE A 359 -3.91 -29.33 18.11
CA PHE A 359 -3.89 -28.92 19.51
C PHE A 359 -3.17 -27.58 19.67
N ILE A 360 -2.01 -27.39 19.04
CA ILE A 360 -1.32 -26.09 19.01
C ILE A 360 -2.18 -25.00 18.35
N ALA A 361 -2.85 -25.33 17.25
CA ALA A 361 -3.74 -24.41 16.55
C ALA A 361 -4.85 -23.88 17.48
N ASN A 362 -5.46 -24.76 18.28
CA ASN A 362 -6.49 -24.39 19.24
C ASN A 362 -5.96 -23.49 20.37
N LEU A 363 -4.72 -23.68 20.83
CA LEU A 363 -4.11 -22.81 21.85
C LEU A 363 -3.87 -21.39 21.31
N LEU A 364 -3.52 -21.27 20.04
CA LEU A 364 -3.18 -20.01 19.38
C LEU A 364 -4.38 -19.24 18.84
N LYS A 365 -5.48 -19.93 18.51
CA LYS A 365 -6.67 -19.32 17.90
C LYS A 365 -7.17 -18.06 18.65
N PRO A 366 -7.25 -18.02 19.99
CA PRO A 366 -7.70 -16.81 20.69
C PRO A 366 -6.79 -15.59 20.49
N PHE A 367 -5.54 -15.77 20.08
CA PHE A 367 -4.65 -14.66 19.77
C PHE A 367 -4.90 -14.04 18.39
N THR A 368 -5.67 -14.69 17.52
CA THR A 368 -6.06 -14.12 16.22
C THR A 368 -7.27 -13.19 16.31
N ASP A 369 -8.04 -13.29 17.40
CA ASP A 369 -9.27 -12.53 17.59
C ASP A 369 -8.98 -11.07 17.96
N GLU A 370 -9.94 -10.17 17.71
CA GLU A 370 -9.83 -8.75 18.04
C GLU A 370 -9.76 -8.49 19.55
N VAL A 371 -10.45 -9.34 20.33
CA VAL A 371 -10.48 -9.26 21.79
C VAL A 371 -9.16 -9.77 22.36
N PRO A 372 -8.48 -8.98 23.22
CA PRO A 372 -7.23 -9.43 23.83
C PRO A 372 -7.45 -10.60 24.77
N VAL A 373 -6.57 -11.59 24.68
CA VAL A 373 -6.52 -12.70 25.63
C VAL A 373 -6.18 -12.18 27.03
N ASN A 374 -6.69 -12.85 28.06
CA ASN A 374 -6.44 -12.52 29.46
C ASN A 374 -5.37 -13.43 30.07
N LEU A 375 -5.04 -13.16 31.34
CA LEU A 375 -4.07 -13.95 32.09
C LEU A 375 -4.51 -15.41 32.28
N ASP A 376 -5.81 -15.69 32.31
CA ASP A 376 -6.30 -17.06 32.52
C ASP A 376 -6.07 -17.93 31.29
N HIS A 377 -6.13 -17.36 30.08
CA HIS A 377 -5.72 -18.05 28.86
C HIS A 377 -4.23 -18.43 28.88
N TYR A 378 -3.37 -17.55 29.43
CA TYR A 378 -1.95 -17.84 29.61
C TYR A 378 -1.73 -19.01 30.57
N LYS A 379 -2.45 -19.03 31.69
CA LYS A 379 -2.40 -20.14 32.66
C LYS A 379 -2.83 -21.44 31.98
N TYR A 380 -3.96 -21.43 31.28
CA TYR A 380 -4.49 -22.56 30.55
C TYR A 380 -3.46 -23.15 29.57
N ILE A 381 -2.83 -22.33 28.73
CA ILE A 381 -1.81 -22.79 27.77
C ILE A 381 -0.64 -23.48 28.48
N LEU A 382 -0.11 -22.86 29.54
CA LEU A 382 1.03 -23.44 30.26
C LEU A 382 0.66 -24.71 31.00
N ASP A 383 -0.53 -24.77 31.60
CA ASP A 383 -1.04 -25.97 32.27
C ASP A 383 -1.26 -27.11 31.26
N CYS A 384 -1.76 -26.81 30.05
CA CYS A 384 -1.83 -27.78 28.95
C CYS A 384 -0.44 -28.33 28.58
N PHE A 385 0.59 -27.49 28.50
CA PHE A 385 1.95 -27.96 28.22
C PHE A 385 2.57 -28.79 29.36
N GLU A 386 2.27 -28.49 30.62
CA GLU A 386 2.69 -29.31 31.76
C GLU A 386 1.95 -30.64 31.83
N ALA A 387 0.63 -30.64 31.60
CA ALA A 387 -0.17 -31.85 31.52
C ALA A 387 0.34 -32.78 30.40
N LEU A 388 0.69 -32.23 29.24
CA LEU A 388 1.21 -33.04 28.14
C LEU A 388 2.60 -33.64 28.44
N LYS A 389 3.45 -32.94 29.21
CA LYS A 389 4.72 -33.53 29.69
C LYS A 389 4.50 -34.73 30.60
N THR A 390 3.51 -34.66 31.50
CA THR A 390 3.24 -35.76 32.45
C THR A 390 2.62 -36.96 31.74
N ILE A 391 1.67 -36.73 30.82
CA ILE A 391 1.03 -37.79 30.03
C ILE A 391 2.02 -38.49 29.07
N LYS A 392 3.04 -37.78 28.57
CA LYS A 392 4.08 -38.34 27.69
C LYS A 392 4.91 -39.47 28.34
N TYR A 393 4.89 -39.60 29.67
CA TYR A 393 5.53 -40.71 30.37
C TYR A 393 4.64 -41.95 30.53
N ASP A 394 3.31 -41.81 30.37
CA ASP A 394 2.34 -42.90 30.57
C ASP A 394 1.75 -43.47 29.27
N LEU A 395 1.82 -42.73 28.17
CA LEU A 395 1.34 -43.16 26.85
C LEU A 395 2.46 -43.08 25.82
N ASP A 396 2.65 -44.16 25.06
CA ASP A 396 3.62 -44.30 23.96
C ASP A 396 3.23 -43.42 22.75
N ILE A 397 3.15 -42.10 22.98
CA ILE A 397 2.70 -41.04 22.05
C ILE A 397 3.73 -40.79 20.94
N HIS A 398 4.83 -41.55 20.90
CA HIS A 398 5.84 -41.52 19.85
C HIS A 398 5.29 -41.78 18.44
N ARG A 399 4.05 -42.25 18.30
CA ARG A 399 3.40 -42.49 17.00
C ARG A 399 2.57 -41.33 16.43
N VAL A 400 2.23 -40.29 17.20
CA VAL A 400 1.26 -39.27 16.76
C VAL A 400 1.89 -37.92 16.42
N HIS A 401 3.03 -37.56 17.03
CA HIS A 401 3.67 -36.26 16.76
C HIS A 401 5.18 -36.41 16.63
N ASP A 402 5.74 -35.84 15.56
CA ASP A 402 7.18 -35.65 15.43
C ASP A 402 7.72 -34.82 16.62
N PRO A 403 8.60 -35.36 17.48
CA PRO A 403 9.11 -34.66 18.65
C PRO A 403 9.80 -33.34 18.32
N SER A 404 10.44 -33.23 17.14
CA SER A 404 11.06 -31.98 16.67
C SER A 404 10.02 -30.93 16.33
N SER A 405 9.00 -31.28 15.55
CA SER A 405 7.88 -30.38 15.23
C SER A 405 7.23 -29.82 16.49
N TYR A 406 6.85 -30.69 17.43
CA TYR A 406 6.20 -30.25 18.67
C TYR A 406 7.07 -29.32 19.53
N SER A 407 8.40 -29.56 19.58
CA SER A 407 9.30 -28.64 20.27
C SER A 407 9.38 -27.27 19.59
N SER A 408 9.29 -27.21 18.27
CA SER A 408 9.25 -25.95 17.51
C SER A 408 7.96 -25.20 17.81
N ASP A 409 6.83 -25.91 17.73
CA ASP A 409 5.49 -25.38 17.94
C ASP A 409 5.32 -24.80 19.36
N ARG A 410 5.78 -25.55 20.37
CA ARG A 410 5.80 -25.07 21.76
C ARG A 410 6.65 -23.80 21.90
N ARG A 411 7.83 -23.72 21.26
CA ARG A 411 8.64 -22.48 21.31
C ARG A 411 7.92 -21.31 20.66
N PHE A 412 7.23 -21.55 19.54
CA PHE A 412 6.44 -20.53 18.87
C PHE A 412 5.32 -20.02 19.78
N VAL A 413 4.52 -20.91 20.40
CA VAL A 413 3.48 -20.53 21.37
C VAL A 413 4.05 -19.73 22.54
N ILE A 414 5.15 -20.18 23.14
CA ILE A 414 5.80 -19.44 24.23
C ILE A 414 6.28 -18.06 23.76
N SER A 415 6.81 -17.94 22.54
CA SER A 415 7.21 -16.64 21.98
C SER A 415 6.02 -15.68 21.82
N VAL A 416 4.84 -16.20 21.44
CA VAL A 416 3.58 -15.43 21.37
C VAL A 416 3.19 -14.94 22.77
N LEU A 417 3.21 -15.82 23.78
CA LEU A 417 2.91 -15.44 25.17
C LEU A 417 3.81 -14.31 25.64
N TYR A 418 5.13 -14.41 25.42
CA TYR A 418 6.08 -13.37 25.81
C TYR A 418 5.83 -12.06 25.08
N SER A 419 5.56 -12.09 23.78
CA SER A 419 5.33 -10.85 23.01
C SER A 419 4.06 -10.10 23.42
N GLU A 420 3.02 -10.83 23.83
CA GLU A 420 1.75 -10.24 24.25
C GLU A 420 1.72 -9.90 25.76
N SER A 421 2.68 -10.42 26.54
CA SER A 421 2.73 -10.25 27.99
C SER A 421 2.83 -8.82 28.52
N PRO A 422 3.50 -7.85 27.84
CA PRO A 422 3.53 -6.46 28.30
C PRO A 422 2.15 -5.80 28.32
N TYR A 423 1.18 -6.39 27.62
CA TYR A 423 -0.14 -5.82 27.39
C TYR A 423 -1.26 -6.49 28.19
N ILE A 424 -0.91 -7.45 29.04
CA ILE A 424 -1.85 -8.20 29.87
C ILE A 424 -1.41 -8.07 31.31
N THR A 425 -2.27 -7.49 32.14
CA THR A 425 -1.99 -7.26 33.56
C THR A 425 -1.57 -8.56 34.25
N GLY A 426 -0.36 -8.56 34.83
CA GLY A 426 0.20 -9.70 35.55
C GLY A 426 0.84 -10.80 34.70
N ALA A 427 0.69 -10.79 33.38
CA ALA A 427 1.22 -11.85 32.50
C ALA A 427 2.75 -11.92 32.51
N GLY A 428 3.44 -10.79 32.43
CA GLY A 428 4.91 -10.77 32.48
C GLY A 428 5.47 -11.38 33.78
N ASN A 429 4.89 -11.03 34.93
CA ASN A 429 5.27 -11.58 36.23
C ASN A 429 4.96 -13.08 36.33
N TYR A 430 3.82 -13.50 35.80
CA TYR A 430 3.41 -14.91 35.78
C TYR A 430 4.32 -15.77 34.90
N LEU A 431 4.66 -15.29 33.70
CA LEU A 431 5.67 -15.96 32.87
C LEU A 431 7.00 -16.01 33.62
N ALA A 432 7.49 -14.89 34.12
CA ALA A 432 8.76 -14.85 34.85
C ALA A 432 8.81 -15.83 36.03
N SER A 433 7.72 -15.98 36.80
CA SER A 433 7.67 -16.93 37.92
C SER A 433 7.72 -18.39 37.44
N ARG A 434 6.97 -18.75 36.39
CA ARG A 434 6.93 -20.11 35.81
C ARG A 434 8.25 -20.53 35.16
N PHE A 435 8.94 -19.60 34.51
CA PHE A 435 10.21 -19.87 33.81
C PHE A 435 11.44 -19.76 34.73
N ARG A 436 11.38 -19.02 35.85
CA ARG A 436 12.44 -18.98 36.88
C ARG A 436 12.46 -20.21 37.79
N THR A 437 11.32 -20.88 38.00
CA THR A 437 11.17 -21.99 38.96
C THR A 437 11.52 -23.38 38.42
N GLY A 438 12.08 -23.49 37.20
CA GLY A 438 12.86 -24.67 36.82
C GLY A 438 12.14 -25.80 36.06
N ASN A 439 11.35 -25.50 35.03
CA ASN A 439 10.81 -26.56 34.12
C ASN A 439 10.89 -26.23 32.61
N TYR A 440 11.58 -25.15 32.27
CA TYR A 440 11.74 -24.66 30.90
C TYR A 440 13.13 -24.01 30.78
N LEU A 441 14.15 -24.81 30.48
CA LEU A 441 15.43 -24.28 30.01
C LEU A 441 15.21 -23.67 28.62
N LEU A 442 14.67 -22.44 28.58
CA LEU A 442 14.77 -21.61 27.40
C LEU A 442 16.22 -21.10 27.32
N HIS A 443 17.07 -21.85 26.61
CA HIS A 443 18.10 -21.23 25.78
C HIS A 443 17.42 -20.50 24.60
N ILE A 444 16.46 -19.60 24.89
CA ILE A 444 16.02 -18.64 23.89
C ILE A 444 16.94 -17.45 24.08
N ALA A 445 17.90 -17.41 23.17
CA ALA A 445 18.45 -16.22 22.57
C ALA A 445 17.62 -14.96 22.84
N MET A 446 17.86 -14.31 23.99
CA MET A 446 17.65 -12.87 24.14
C MET A 446 18.55 -12.08 23.17
N SER A 447 19.38 -12.74 22.37
CA SER A 447 20.20 -12.16 21.30
C SER A 447 19.44 -11.82 20.01
N ASN A 448 18.19 -12.24 19.81
CA ASN A 448 17.42 -11.90 18.59
C ASN A 448 16.19 -11.02 18.80
N ILE A 449 15.82 -10.69 20.05
CA ILE A 449 14.85 -9.61 20.35
C ILE A 449 15.54 -8.23 20.33
N SER A 450 16.88 -8.21 20.24
CA SER A 450 17.69 -7.02 19.89
C SER A 450 17.61 -6.61 18.41
N LEU A 451 16.85 -7.31 17.55
CA LEU A 451 16.58 -6.82 16.20
C LEU A 451 15.38 -5.86 16.20
N GLY A 452 15.67 -4.59 16.50
CA GLY A 452 14.79 -3.48 16.10
C GLY A 452 14.44 -2.42 17.13
N ILE A 453 15.06 -2.39 18.31
CA ILE A 453 15.14 -1.15 19.09
C ILE A 453 16.35 -0.38 18.58
N CYS A 454 16.13 0.34 17.49
CA CYS A 454 16.99 1.40 17.02
C CYS A 454 16.13 2.47 16.39
#